data_AF-A0A9D6U880-F1
#
_entry.id   AF-A0A9D6U880-F1
#
_cell.length_a   1.000
_cell.length_b   1.000
_cell.length_c   1.000
_cell.angle_alpha   90.00
_cell.angle_beta   90.00
_cell.angle_gamma   90.00
#
_symmetry.space_group_name_H-M   'P 1'
#
loop_
_entity.id
_entity.type
_entity.pdbx_description
1 polymer ?
#
loop_
_entity_poly.entity_id
_entity_poly.type
_entity_poly.pdbx_seq_one_letter_code
_entity_poly.pdbx_strand_id
1 'polypeptide(L)'
;MINLEKFFTPIFIATHPVSNLNLKRFTEKHLAALINDNTGGKYDTIIALTTTAFTNYFGNVEDKDLAKTLLKSQTLINDNARTQFIAATNKHYNLIIYKYPQNTPEYLEFFPRGETEYDKMNKANALILMDRLINACTKYVTEITQPVVDEFTAARNLFNNSRSMQLQTMEDSDLESTEISETRTILEFQLNKNLLILATEYLGNVARGMDFFDQQYLGRTGTAGGGTPPPPPPPSSAIIITSNQSSLSGMPLEIIISGNLSASGGGILATWESGVTNSANLTAGGTIVFQHVYTATGIKTITVAEVTAGVFDAVAALQLPNVKATVITLDGDFSTTTTFNFYGNDLTLTNVYALITQINDYGTSGGMLNISGGTMPVPDPAFPALIALRSRGWMVTTN
;
A
#
# COMPACT_ATOMS: atom_id res chain seq x y z
N MET A 1 8.27 10.51 50.33
CA MET A 1 6.82 10.29 50.19
C MET A 1 6.61 9.41 48.96
N ILE A 2 5.89 8.30 49.08
CA ILE A 2 5.62 7.41 47.94
C ILE A 2 4.65 8.14 47.01
N ASN A 3 5.03 8.34 45.75
CA ASN A 3 4.15 8.94 44.76
C ASN A 3 3.29 7.81 44.15
N LEU A 4 2.07 7.65 44.68
CA LEU A 4 1.13 6.63 44.24
C LEU A 4 0.47 6.94 42.89
N GLU A 5 0.44 8.22 42.47
CA GLU A 5 -0.16 8.64 41.18
C GLU A 5 0.53 7.97 39.99
N LYS A 6 1.81 7.63 40.13
CA LYS A 6 2.59 6.92 39.11
C LYS A 6 2.04 5.54 38.75
N PHE A 7 1.29 4.89 39.64
CA PHE A 7 0.67 3.59 39.36
C PHE A 7 -0.64 3.71 38.59
N PHE A 8 -1.24 4.91 38.55
CA PHE A 8 -2.51 5.20 37.89
C PHE A 8 -2.36 6.03 36.61
N THR A 9 -1.13 6.46 36.30
CA THR A 9 -0.83 7.24 35.10
C THR A 9 -0.36 6.30 33.99
N PRO A 10 -0.93 6.39 32.77
CA PRO A 10 -0.41 5.69 31.59
C PRO A 10 1.09 5.94 31.44
N ILE A 11 1.85 4.91 31.08
CA ILE A 11 3.31 5.03 30.89
C ILE A 11 3.61 5.60 29.49
N PHE A 12 2.74 5.28 28.54
CA PHE A 12 2.64 5.91 27.23
C PHE A 12 1.78 7.17 27.38
N ILE A 13 2.42 8.33 27.57
CA ILE A 13 1.77 9.64 27.68
C ILE A 13 2.30 10.58 26.61
N ALA A 14 1.46 11.53 26.18
CA ALA A 14 1.78 12.52 25.15
C ALA A 14 3.04 13.36 25.45
N THR A 15 3.45 13.50 26.71
CA THR A 15 4.65 14.25 27.11
C THR A 15 5.96 13.49 26.87
N HIS A 16 5.91 12.20 26.53
CA HIS A 16 7.06 11.39 26.12
C HIS A 16 6.68 10.48 24.93
N PRO A 17 6.54 11.05 23.73
CA PRO A 17 6.08 10.30 22.57
C PRO A 17 7.12 9.26 22.14
N VAL A 18 6.73 7.99 22.20
CA VAL A 18 7.49 6.88 21.60
C VAL A 18 7.27 6.94 20.09
N SER A 19 8.33 6.86 19.28
CA SER A 19 8.17 6.84 17.82
C SER A 19 7.35 5.62 17.37
N ASN A 20 6.63 5.71 16.24
CA ASN A 20 5.84 4.57 15.71
C ASN A 20 6.70 3.31 15.57
N LEU A 21 7.94 3.47 15.09
CA LEU A 21 8.90 2.37 14.95
C LEU A 21 9.27 1.73 16.29
N ASN A 22 9.52 2.55 17.32
CA ASN A 22 9.84 2.03 18.64
C ASN A 22 8.61 1.40 19.31
N LEU A 23 7.42 1.97 19.10
CA LEU A 23 6.15 1.39 19.58
C LEU A 23 5.86 0.05 18.88
N LYS A 24 6.16 -0.07 17.59
CA LYS A 24 6.06 -1.32 16.82
C LYS A 24 6.95 -2.39 17.43
N ARG A 25 8.26 -2.10 17.51
CA ARG A 25 9.27 -3.01 18.07
C ARG A 25 8.98 -3.40 19.52
N PHE A 26 8.55 -2.44 20.33
CA PHE A 26 8.16 -2.69 21.72
C PHE A 26 6.99 -3.69 21.78
N THR A 27 5.95 -3.46 20.98
CA THR A 27 4.75 -4.31 20.96
C THR A 27 5.06 -5.70 20.41
N GLU A 28 5.84 -5.81 19.34
CA GLU A 28 6.26 -7.09 18.75
C GLU A 28 7.06 -7.94 19.75
N LYS A 29 8.03 -7.33 20.45
CA LYS A 29 8.78 -8.04 21.50
C LYS A 29 7.90 -8.45 22.67
N HIS A 30 6.99 -7.58 23.09
CA HIS A 30 6.05 -7.88 24.16
C HIS A 30 5.13 -9.06 23.80
N LEU A 31 4.58 -9.08 22.58
CA LEU A 31 3.79 -10.19 22.04
C LEU A 31 4.61 -11.48 21.96
N ALA A 32 5.85 -11.42 21.46
CA ALA A 32 6.72 -12.59 21.38
C ALA A 32 7.02 -13.20 22.77
N ALA A 33 7.28 -12.35 23.78
CA ALA A 33 7.46 -12.80 25.15
C ALA A 33 6.20 -13.47 25.72
N LEU A 34 5.03 -12.84 25.53
CA LEU A 34 3.74 -13.43 25.95
C LEU A 34 3.49 -14.79 25.30
N ILE A 35 3.74 -14.92 24.00
CA ILE A 35 3.55 -16.17 23.24
C ILE A 35 4.48 -17.27 23.75
N ASN A 36 5.77 -16.95 23.91
CA ASN A 36 6.78 -17.92 24.36
C ASN A 36 6.49 -18.45 25.77
N ASP A 37 5.95 -17.61 26.65
CA ASP A 37 5.63 -17.96 28.03
C ASP A 37 4.16 -18.38 28.24
N ASN A 38 3.40 -18.61 27.17
CA ASN A 38 1.97 -18.93 27.21
C ASN A 38 1.66 -20.39 27.57
N THR A 39 2.31 -20.92 28.60
CA THR A 39 2.05 -22.30 29.05
C THR A 39 0.60 -22.42 29.55
N GLY A 40 -0.16 -23.34 28.96
CA GLY A 40 -1.56 -23.58 29.33
C GLY A 40 -2.54 -22.47 28.93
N GLY A 41 -2.20 -21.61 27.97
CA GLY A 41 -3.10 -20.57 27.45
C GLY A 41 -3.32 -19.39 28.40
N LYS A 42 -2.48 -19.26 29.44
CA LYS A 42 -2.58 -18.23 30.48
C LYS A 42 -2.68 -16.80 29.93
N TYR A 43 -2.06 -16.54 28.78
CA TYR A 43 -1.96 -15.23 28.15
C TYR A 43 -2.81 -15.07 26.89
N ASP A 44 -3.64 -16.06 26.52
CA ASP A 44 -4.45 -16.05 25.28
C ASP A 44 -5.26 -14.76 25.11
N THR A 45 -5.95 -14.34 26.16
CA THR A 45 -6.75 -13.09 26.14
C THR A 45 -5.89 -11.86 25.94
N ILE A 46 -4.72 -11.79 26.57
CA ILE A 46 -3.81 -10.64 26.46
C ILE A 46 -3.20 -10.59 25.06
N ILE A 47 -2.76 -11.74 24.55
CA ILE A 47 -2.20 -11.89 23.20
C ILE A 47 -3.24 -11.47 22.17
N ALA A 48 -4.48 -11.97 22.27
CA ALA A 48 -5.55 -11.65 21.33
C ALA A 48 -5.85 -10.14 21.30
N LEU A 49 -6.11 -9.54 22.47
CA LEU A 49 -6.43 -8.11 22.56
C LEU A 49 -5.29 -7.21 22.07
N THR A 50 -4.04 -7.59 22.36
CA THR A 50 -2.86 -6.83 21.95
C THR A 50 -2.59 -6.97 20.46
N THR A 51 -2.78 -8.16 19.90
CA THR A 51 -2.66 -8.41 18.46
C THR A 51 -3.68 -7.58 17.69
N THR A 52 -4.95 -7.60 18.10
CA THR A 52 -5.99 -6.77 17.49
C THR A 52 -5.66 -5.27 17.54
N ALA A 53 -5.23 -4.76 18.71
CA ALA A 53 -4.86 -3.36 18.85
C ALA A 53 -3.62 -2.98 17.99
N PHE A 54 -2.64 -3.88 17.90
CA PHE A 54 -1.45 -3.72 17.07
C PHE A 54 -1.80 -3.67 15.59
N THR A 55 -2.56 -4.66 15.10
CA THR A 55 -2.98 -4.75 13.69
C THR A 55 -3.82 -3.54 13.29
N ASN A 56 -4.78 -3.12 14.12
CA ASN A 56 -5.60 -1.93 13.83
C ASN A 56 -4.75 -0.66 13.73
N TYR A 57 -3.79 -0.46 14.64
CA TYR A 57 -2.96 0.74 14.61
C TYR A 57 -2.00 0.75 13.41
N PHE A 58 -1.23 -0.32 13.22
CA PHE A 58 -0.21 -0.36 12.17
C PHE A 58 -0.80 -0.56 10.76
N GLY A 59 -1.96 -1.21 10.62
CA GLY A 59 -2.73 -1.24 9.38
C GLY A 59 -3.15 0.16 8.95
N ASN A 60 -3.76 0.95 9.85
CA ASN A 60 -4.14 2.32 9.53
C ASN A 60 -2.94 3.22 9.18
N VAL A 61 -1.76 2.98 9.78
CA VAL A 61 -0.53 3.70 9.42
C VAL A 61 -0.09 3.40 7.99
N GLU A 62 -0.16 2.13 7.57
CA GLU A 62 0.16 1.70 6.20
C GLU A 62 -0.82 2.27 5.18
N ASP A 63 -2.12 2.25 5.49
CA ASP A 63 -3.17 2.84 4.66
C ASP A 63 -2.92 4.33 4.40
N LYS A 64 -2.52 5.08 5.45
CA LYS A 64 -2.16 6.49 5.30
C LYS A 64 -0.93 6.73 4.45
N ASP A 65 0.06 5.85 4.50
CA ASP A 65 1.24 5.98 3.63
C ASP A 65 0.91 5.65 2.17
N LEU A 66 -0.02 4.71 1.93
CA LEU A 66 -0.61 4.48 0.61
C LEU A 66 -1.40 5.70 0.13
N ALA A 67 -2.25 6.29 0.96
CA ALA A 67 -3.01 7.49 0.64
C ALA A 67 -2.10 8.68 0.28
N LYS A 68 -1.00 8.88 1.01
CA LYS A 68 0.03 9.89 0.66
C LYS A 68 0.69 9.62 -0.69
N THR A 69 0.98 8.35 -1.00
CA THR A 69 1.58 7.95 -2.27
C THR A 69 0.61 8.23 -3.43
N LEU A 70 -0.68 7.92 -3.23
CA LEU A 70 -1.73 8.25 -4.17
C LEU A 70 -1.85 9.77 -4.36
N LEU A 71 -1.82 10.56 -3.28
CA LEU A 71 -1.84 12.03 -3.37
C LEU A 71 -0.67 12.59 -4.20
N LYS A 72 0.54 12.04 -4.04
CA LYS A 72 1.70 12.42 -4.85
C LYS A 72 1.50 12.07 -6.32
N SER A 73 1.01 10.86 -6.60
CA SER A 73 0.67 10.42 -7.97
C SER A 73 -0.37 11.34 -8.62
N GLN A 74 -1.47 11.62 -7.93
CA GLN A 74 -2.50 12.53 -8.43
C GLN A 74 -1.99 13.96 -8.62
N THR A 75 -1.07 14.42 -7.77
CA THR A 75 -0.42 15.73 -7.95
C THR A 75 0.34 15.77 -9.28
N LEU A 76 1.12 14.72 -9.57
CA LEU A 76 1.87 14.62 -10.82
C LEU A 76 0.94 14.56 -12.05
N ILE A 77 -0.14 13.78 -11.98
CA ILE A 77 -1.13 13.70 -13.07
C ILE A 77 -1.77 15.08 -13.32
N ASN A 78 -2.19 15.78 -12.26
CA ASN A 78 -2.74 17.13 -12.36
C ASN A 78 -1.75 18.11 -13.02
N ASP A 79 -0.47 18.09 -12.62
CA ASP A 79 0.55 18.98 -13.16
C ASP A 79 0.93 18.63 -14.61
N ASN A 80 0.90 17.33 -14.97
CA ASN A 80 1.08 16.87 -16.35
C ASN A 80 -0.10 17.28 -17.24
N ALA A 81 -1.34 17.09 -16.79
CA ALA A 81 -2.54 17.51 -17.53
C ALA A 81 -2.54 19.02 -17.79
N ARG A 82 -2.12 19.82 -16.79
CA ARG A 82 -1.93 21.26 -16.96
C ARG A 82 -0.89 21.57 -18.03
N THR A 83 0.26 20.90 -17.98
CA THR A 83 1.34 21.08 -18.96
C THR A 83 0.90 20.70 -20.36
N GLN A 84 0.17 19.59 -20.52
CA GLN A 84 -0.37 19.15 -21.80
C GLN A 84 -1.35 20.18 -22.37
N PHE A 85 -2.22 20.73 -21.52
CA PHE A 85 -3.16 21.77 -21.95
C PHE A 85 -2.43 23.02 -22.44
N ILE A 86 -1.43 23.52 -21.70
CA ILE A 86 -0.62 24.68 -22.11
C ILE A 86 0.11 24.39 -23.43
N ALA A 87 0.71 23.21 -23.56
CA ALA A 87 1.38 22.81 -24.80
C ALA A 87 0.43 22.76 -25.99
N ALA A 88 -0.80 22.26 -25.80
CA ALA A 88 -1.84 22.27 -26.82
C ALA A 88 -2.26 23.70 -27.19
N THR A 89 -2.40 24.60 -26.21
CA THR A 89 -2.70 26.02 -26.44
C THR A 89 -1.63 26.65 -27.33
N ASN A 90 -0.35 26.48 -26.96
CA ASN A 90 0.77 27.10 -27.68
C ASN A 90 0.94 26.50 -29.08
N LYS A 91 0.72 25.18 -29.22
CA LYS A 91 0.73 24.47 -30.52
C LYS A 91 -0.33 25.02 -31.49
N HIS A 92 -1.54 25.30 -30.98
CA HIS A 92 -2.67 25.74 -31.82
C HIS A 92 -2.83 27.26 -31.88
N TYR A 93 -2.05 28.03 -31.12
CA TYR A 93 -2.11 29.49 -31.10
C TYR A 93 -1.98 30.10 -32.51
N ASN A 94 -0.97 29.67 -33.27
CA ASN A 94 -0.72 30.18 -34.63
C ASN A 94 -1.88 29.89 -35.60
N LEU A 95 -2.56 28.76 -35.42
CA LEU A 95 -3.76 28.44 -36.20
C LEU A 95 -4.91 29.39 -35.84
N ILE A 96 -5.13 29.64 -34.55
CA ILE A 96 -6.18 30.53 -34.06
C ILE A 96 -5.95 31.96 -34.56
N ILE A 97 -4.75 32.51 -34.45
CA ILE A 97 -4.48 33.90 -34.92
C ILE A 97 -4.57 34.04 -36.45
N TYR A 98 -4.26 32.96 -37.19
CA TYR A 98 -4.38 32.95 -38.64
C TYR A 98 -5.85 33.03 -39.09
N LYS A 99 -6.75 32.33 -38.38
CA LYS A 99 -8.19 32.37 -38.63
C LYS A 99 -8.86 33.62 -38.05
N TYR A 100 -8.43 34.03 -36.86
CA TYR A 100 -9.01 35.09 -36.05
C TYR A 100 -7.89 36.03 -35.57
N PRO A 101 -7.54 37.06 -36.37
CA PRO A 101 -6.52 38.03 -35.99
C PRO A 101 -6.81 38.72 -34.65
N GLN A 102 -5.78 39.20 -33.95
CA GLN A 102 -5.86 39.69 -32.57
C GLN A 102 -6.88 40.82 -32.31
N ASN A 103 -7.28 41.56 -33.34
CA ASN A 103 -8.22 42.67 -33.24
C ASN A 103 -9.68 42.26 -33.54
N THR A 104 -9.96 40.97 -33.58
CA THR A 104 -11.30 40.44 -33.87
C THR A 104 -12.04 40.08 -32.57
N PRO A 105 -13.39 40.22 -32.54
CA PRO A 105 -14.20 39.73 -31.41
C PRO A 105 -13.95 38.25 -31.11
N GLU A 106 -13.77 37.43 -32.16
CA GLU A 106 -13.52 36.00 -32.06
C GLU A 106 -12.23 35.71 -31.28
N TYR A 107 -11.13 36.40 -31.57
CA TYR A 107 -9.87 36.24 -30.84
C TYR A 107 -10.02 36.51 -29.34
N LEU A 108 -10.81 37.51 -28.96
CA LEU A 108 -11.06 37.85 -27.55
C LEU A 108 -11.86 36.75 -26.81
N GLU A 109 -12.61 35.90 -27.51
CA GLU A 109 -13.27 34.75 -26.89
C GLU A 109 -12.27 33.64 -26.52
N PHE A 110 -11.22 33.45 -27.33
CA PHE A 110 -10.13 32.52 -27.02
C PHE A 110 -9.15 33.09 -25.98
N PHE A 111 -8.73 34.34 -26.19
CA PHE A 111 -7.60 34.97 -25.47
C PHE A 111 -7.94 36.38 -24.98
N PRO A 112 -8.90 36.54 -24.04
CA PRO A 112 -9.35 37.86 -23.58
C PRO A 112 -8.24 38.67 -22.89
N ARG A 113 -7.21 38.00 -22.36
CA ARG A 113 -6.01 38.60 -21.77
C ARG A 113 -4.72 38.19 -22.49
N GLY A 114 -4.84 37.74 -23.74
CA GLY A 114 -3.75 37.18 -24.52
C GLY A 114 -3.39 35.73 -24.13
N GLU A 115 -2.52 35.11 -24.91
CA GLU A 115 -2.06 33.72 -24.74
C GLU A 115 -1.44 33.46 -23.35
N THR A 116 -0.66 34.43 -22.85
CA THR A 116 0.05 34.31 -21.57
C THR A 116 -0.86 34.12 -20.35
N GLU A 117 -2.18 34.31 -20.48
CA GLU A 117 -3.16 33.96 -19.45
C GLU A 117 -3.10 32.46 -19.12
N TYR A 118 -2.93 31.62 -20.15
CA TYR A 118 -2.89 30.17 -20.02
C TYR A 118 -1.54 29.68 -19.49
N ASP A 119 -0.43 30.31 -19.86
CA ASP A 119 0.89 30.02 -19.29
C ASP A 119 0.95 30.25 -17.77
N LYS A 120 0.18 31.23 -17.28
CA LYS A 120 0.12 31.62 -15.86
C LYS A 120 -1.01 30.95 -15.08
N MET A 121 -1.65 29.94 -15.67
CA MET A 121 -2.73 29.20 -15.07
C MET A 121 -2.28 28.48 -13.79
N ASN A 122 -3.05 28.63 -12.72
CA ASN A 122 -2.84 27.95 -11.45
C ASN A 122 -3.96 26.94 -11.18
N LYS A 123 -3.81 26.10 -10.15
CA LYS A 123 -4.80 25.02 -9.87
C LYS A 123 -6.20 25.55 -9.55
N ALA A 124 -6.33 26.78 -9.06
CA ALA A 124 -7.61 27.36 -8.68
C ALA A 124 -8.42 27.88 -9.88
N ASN A 125 -7.75 28.40 -10.91
CA ASN A 125 -8.40 28.92 -12.12
C ASN A 125 -8.31 27.99 -13.33
N ALA A 126 -7.62 26.85 -13.22
CA ALA A 126 -7.33 25.99 -14.35
C ALA A 126 -8.57 25.52 -15.11
N LEU A 127 -9.56 24.95 -14.41
CA LEU A 127 -10.79 24.47 -15.05
C LEU A 127 -11.55 25.58 -15.77
N ILE A 128 -11.61 26.77 -15.18
CA ILE A 128 -12.30 27.93 -15.77
C ILE A 128 -11.63 28.35 -17.08
N LEU A 129 -10.29 28.39 -17.11
CA LEU A 129 -9.54 28.73 -18.30
C LEU A 129 -9.65 27.63 -19.36
N MET A 130 -9.52 26.36 -18.96
CA MET A 130 -9.66 25.21 -19.85
C MET A 130 -11.04 25.18 -20.53
N ASP A 131 -12.11 25.34 -19.75
CA ASP A 131 -13.48 25.36 -20.25
C ASP A 131 -13.72 26.54 -21.19
N ARG A 132 -13.13 27.71 -20.92
CA ARG A 132 -13.24 28.87 -21.82
C ARG A 132 -12.67 28.57 -23.20
N LEU A 133 -11.45 28.04 -23.26
CA LEU A 133 -10.80 27.74 -24.53
C LEU A 133 -11.54 26.63 -25.30
N ILE A 134 -11.98 25.58 -24.60
CA ILE A 134 -12.79 24.50 -25.19
C ILE A 134 -14.10 25.04 -25.77
N ASN A 135 -14.79 25.92 -25.04
CA ASN A 135 -16.04 26.51 -25.51
C ASN A 135 -15.83 27.37 -26.76
N ALA A 136 -14.75 28.16 -26.81
CA ALA A 136 -14.38 28.92 -28.00
C ALA A 136 -14.02 28.00 -29.18
N CYS A 137 -13.19 26.98 -28.96
CA CYS A 137 -12.85 25.98 -29.99
C CYS A 137 -14.10 25.25 -30.52
N THR A 138 -15.06 24.92 -29.64
CA THR A 138 -16.31 24.24 -29.99
C THR A 138 -17.21 25.16 -30.82
N LYS A 139 -17.34 26.43 -30.43
CA LYS A 139 -18.13 27.43 -31.17
C LYS A 139 -17.62 27.63 -32.60
N TYR A 140 -16.29 27.61 -32.78
CA TYR A 140 -15.62 27.81 -34.06
C TYR A 140 -15.05 26.51 -34.65
N VAL A 141 -15.69 25.37 -34.35
CA VAL A 141 -15.15 24.03 -34.66
C VAL A 141 -14.98 23.78 -36.16
N THR A 142 -15.78 24.42 -37.02
CA THR A 142 -15.63 24.30 -38.47
C THR A 142 -14.24 24.79 -38.93
N GLU A 143 -13.71 25.81 -38.25
CA GLU A 143 -12.46 26.50 -38.64
C GLU A 143 -11.26 25.96 -37.88
N ILE A 144 -11.47 25.55 -36.62
CA ILE A 144 -10.47 25.02 -35.69
C ILE A 144 -10.32 23.50 -35.80
N THR A 145 -11.35 22.80 -36.29
CA THR A 145 -11.50 21.35 -36.42
C THR A 145 -11.78 20.61 -35.11
N GLN A 146 -12.54 19.51 -35.22
CA GLN A 146 -12.90 18.66 -34.08
C GLN A 146 -11.69 18.04 -33.35
N PRO A 147 -10.62 17.58 -34.03
CA PRO A 147 -9.45 17.01 -33.35
C PRO A 147 -8.79 17.97 -32.34
N VAL A 148 -8.85 19.28 -32.57
CA VAL A 148 -8.32 20.28 -31.64
C VAL A 148 -9.21 20.41 -30.41
N VAL A 149 -10.54 20.41 -30.59
CA VAL A 149 -11.50 20.38 -29.48
C VAL A 149 -11.29 19.14 -28.61
N ASP A 150 -11.08 17.98 -29.25
CA ASP A 150 -10.87 16.71 -28.56
C ASP A 150 -9.56 16.72 -27.75
N GLU A 151 -8.47 17.27 -28.30
CA GLU A 151 -7.17 17.41 -27.61
C GLU A 151 -7.30 18.25 -26.33
N PHE A 152 -7.97 19.41 -26.40
CA PHE A 152 -8.21 20.25 -25.22
C PHE A 152 -9.14 19.58 -24.20
N THR A 153 -10.21 18.94 -24.68
CA THR A 153 -11.18 18.24 -23.83
C THR A 153 -10.54 17.08 -23.08
N ALA A 154 -9.65 16.32 -23.72
CA ALA A 154 -8.91 15.22 -23.10
C ALA A 154 -8.03 15.73 -21.94
N ALA A 155 -7.24 16.79 -22.17
CA ALA A 155 -6.39 17.38 -21.13
C ALA A 155 -7.21 17.96 -19.95
N ARG A 156 -8.36 18.60 -20.25
CA ARG A 156 -9.29 19.12 -19.22
C ARG A 156 -9.92 18.00 -18.40
N ASN A 157 -10.35 16.92 -19.04
CA ASN A 157 -10.94 15.78 -18.34
C ASN A 157 -9.92 15.06 -17.47
N LEU A 158 -8.68 14.91 -17.95
CA LEU A 158 -7.59 14.37 -17.16
C LEU A 158 -7.35 15.21 -15.90
N PHE A 159 -7.24 16.54 -16.06
CA PHE A 159 -7.09 17.46 -14.93
C PHE A 159 -8.27 17.40 -13.94
N ASN A 160 -9.51 17.43 -14.44
CA ASN A 160 -10.69 17.38 -13.59
C ASN A 160 -10.77 16.08 -12.78
N ASN A 161 -10.52 14.94 -13.41
CA ASN A 161 -10.58 13.64 -12.77
C ASN A 161 -9.48 13.50 -11.70
N SER A 162 -8.23 13.86 -12.03
CA SER A 162 -7.14 13.81 -11.06
C SER A 162 -7.31 14.80 -9.92
N ARG A 163 -7.95 15.95 -10.16
CA ARG A 163 -8.22 16.92 -9.10
C ARG A 163 -9.33 16.45 -8.16
N SER A 164 -10.41 15.88 -8.68
CA SER A 164 -11.47 15.28 -7.88
C SER A 164 -10.95 14.12 -7.02
N MET A 165 -10.16 13.22 -7.61
CA MET A 165 -9.50 12.13 -6.87
C MET A 165 -8.57 12.67 -5.79
N GLN A 166 -7.76 13.69 -6.09
CA GLN A 166 -6.88 14.31 -5.10
C GLN A 166 -7.66 14.89 -3.92
N LEU A 167 -8.79 15.56 -4.16
CA LEU A 167 -9.62 16.11 -3.08
C LEU A 167 -10.22 15.02 -2.20
N GLN A 168 -10.71 13.94 -2.81
CA GLN A 168 -11.23 12.79 -2.08
C GLN A 168 -10.15 12.14 -1.20
N THR A 169 -8.95 11.88 -1.76
CA THR A 169 -7.85 11.30 -0.98
C THR A 169 -7.36 12.22 0.14
N MET A 170 -7.50 13.55 0.00
CA MET A 170 -7.20 14.47 1.11
C MET A 170 -8.20 14.31 2.25
N GLU A 171 -9.49 14.19 1.93
CA GLU A 171 -10.55 13.93 2.92
C GLU A 171 -10.34 12.57 3.62
N ASP A 172 -10.06 11.53 2.85
CA ASP A 172 -9.76 10.18 3.39
C ASP A 172 -8.53 10.22 4.31
N SER A 173 -7.45 10.92 3.90
CA SER A 173 -6.24 11.05 4.71
C SER A 173 -6.46 11.82 6.03
N ASP A 174 -7.42 12.73 6.08
CA ASP A 174 -7.78 13.46 7.30
C ASP A 174 -8.56 12.56 8.27
N LEU A 175 -9.48 11.73 7.74
CA LEU A 175 -10.19 10.70 8.50
C LEU A 175 -9.21 9.66 9.06
N GLU A 176 -8.35 9.10 8.22
CA GLU A 176 -7.31 8.14 8.62
C GLU A 176 -6.39 8.72 9.70
N SER A 177 -6.07 10.02 9.63
CA SER A 177 -5.25 10.67 10.66
C SER A 177 -5.91 10.64 12.04
N THR A 178 -7.23 10.80 12.09
CA THR A 178 -8.02 10.71 13.32
C THR A 178 -8.04 9.27 13.82
N GLU A 179 -8.35 8.31 12.93
CA GLU A 179 -8.39 6.90 13.27
C GLU A 179 -7.03 6.36 13.73
N ILE A 180 -5.92 6.79 13.13
CA ILE A 180 -4.56 6.45 13.58
C ILE A 180 -4.32 6.95 15.00
N SER A 181 -4.77 8.16 15.33
CA SER A 181 -4.61 8.71 16.69
C SER A 181 -5.43 7.91 17.71
N GLU A 182 -6.65 7.53 17.35
CA GLU A 182 -7.54 6.72 18.21
C GLU A 182 -7.00 5.30 18.40
N THR A 183 -6.64 4.61 17.32
CA THR A 183 -6.08 3.25 17.35
C THR A 183 -4.72 3.22 18.04
N ARG A 184 -3.90 4.27 17.91
CA ARG A 184 -2.68 4.43 18.71
C ARG A 184 -2.99 4.47 20.20
N THR A 185 -3.96 5.28 20.59
CA THR A 185 -4.38 5.43 21.99
C THR A 185 -4.85 4.09 22.54
N ILE A 186 -5.61 3.31 21.75
CA ILE A 186 -6.06 1.96 22.10
C ILE A 186 -4.87 1.02 22.31
N LEU A 187 -3.89 1.00 21.40
CA LEU A 187 -2.70 0.17 21.54
C LEU A 187 -1.89 0.55 22.79
N GLU A 188 -1.60 1.83 22.98
CA GLU A 188 -0.86 2.32 24.16
C GLU A 188 -1.60 2.01 25.47
N PHE A 189 -2.93 2.11 25.47
CA PHE A 189 -3.76 1.74 26.62
C PHE A 189 -3.74 0.23 26.88
N GLN A 190 -3.80 -0.59 25.83
CA GLN A 190 -3.70 -2.04 25.96
C GLN A 190 -2.34 -2.47 26.50
N LEU A 191 -1.24 -1.87 26.03
CA LEU A 191 0.11 -2.13 26.56
C LEU A 191 0.22 -1.75 28.05
N ASN A 192 -0.40 -0.65 28.47
CA ASN A 192 -0.47 -0.30 29.89
C ASN A 192 -1.25 -1.35 30.71
N LYS A 193 -2.40 -1.83 30.20
CA LYS A 193 -3.17 -2.90 30.87
C LYS A 193 -2.33 -4.15 31.04
N ASN A 194 -1.62 -4.57 29.99
CA ASN A 194 -0.78 -5.75 30.03
C ASN A 194 0.29 -5.63 31.11
N LEU A 195 0.91 -4.44 31.23
CA LEU A 195 1.88 -4.18 32.28
C LEU A 195 1.28 -4.34 33.68
N LEU A 196 0.11 -3.77 33.93
CA LEU A 196 -0.53 -3.88 35.24
C LEU A 196 -0.91 -5.33 35.59
N ILE A 197 -1.39 -6.08 34.59
CA ILE A 197 -1.72 -7.51 34.77
C ILE A 197 -0.45 -8.30 35.12
N LEU A 198 0.61 -8.15 34.33
CA LEU A 198 1.87 -8.88 34.57
C LEU A 198 2.60 -8.43 35.84
N ALA A 199 2.52 -7.16 36.20
CA ALA A 199 3.07 -6.65 37.46
C ALA A 199 2.34 -7.23 38.68
N THR A 200 1.03 -7.46 38.57
CA THR A 200 0.24 -8.12 39.62
C THR A 200 0.60 -9.60 39.71
N GLU A 201 0.75 -10.28 38.58
CA GLU A 201 1.10 -11.70 38.50
C GLU A 201 2.48 -12.00 39.09
N TYR A 202 3.48 -11.16 38.80
CA TYR A 202 4.86 -11.36 39.24
C TYR A 202 5.24 -10.45 40.42
N LEU A 203 4.28 -10.15 41.29
CA LEU A 203 4.52 -9.30 42.47
C LEU A 203 5.62 -9.90 43.35
N GLY A 204 6.68 -9.12 43.60
CA GLY A 204 7.86 -9.56 44.35
C GLY A 204 8.94 -10.26 43.50
N ASN A 205 8.66 -10.58 42.23
CA ASN A 205 9.63 -11.10 41.26
C ASN A 205 9.78 -10.17 40.05
N VAL A 206 10.43 -9.02 40.32
CA VAL A 206 10.62 -7.96 39.31
C VAL A 206 11.37 -8.47 38.08
N ALA A 207 12.39 -9.31 38.27
CA ALA A 207 13.18 -9.85 37.17
C ALA A 207 12.29 -10.59 36.15
N ARG A 208 11.39 -11.45 36.64
CA ARG A 208 10.47 -12.18 35.76
C ARG A 208 9.43 -11.29 35.09
N GLY A 209 8.91 -10.28 35.80
CA GLY A 209 8.00 -9.31 35.19
C GLY A 209 8.66 -8.50 34.07
N MET A 210 9.96 -8.25 34.19
CA MET A 210 10.74 -7.50 33.19
C MET A 210 11.03 -8.28 31.91
N ASP A 211 10.97 -9.62 31.91
CA ASP A 211 11.15 -10.45 30.72
C ASP A 211 10.12 -10.10 29.62
N PHE A 212 8.95 -9.59 30.01
CA PHE A 212 7.85 -9.22 29.11
C PHE A 212 7.93 -7.79 28.57
N PHE A 213 8.84 -6.95 29.09
CA PHE A 213 8.86 -5.52 28.77
C PHE A 213 10.28 -5.01 28.53
N ASP A 214 10.57 -4.71 27.26
CA ASP A 214 11.86 -4.19 26.85
C ASP A 214 11.89 -2.65 26.94
N GLN A 215 12.34 -2.13 28.09
CA GLN A 215 12.30 -0.69 28.39
C GLN A 215 13.17 0.16 27.44
N GLN A 216 14.09 -0.44 26.68
CA GLN A 216 14.96 0.30 25.77
C GLN A 216 14.16 1.08 24.71
N TYR A 217 13.00 0.56 24.31
CA TYR A 217 12.15 1.18 23.30
C TYR A 217 11.22 2.26 23.87
N LEU A 218 11.17 2.39 25.20
CA LEU A 218 10.41 3.42 25.90
C LEU A 218 11.21 4.72 26.13
N GLY A 219 12.49 4.75 25.70
CA GLY A 219 13.34 5.94 25.80
C GLY A 219 13.71 6.35 27.23
N ARG A 220 13.46 5.48 28.23
CA ARG A 220 13.80 5.70 29.64
C ARG A 220 15.01 4.86 30.03
N THR A 221 16.20 5.26 29.59
CA THR A 221 17.44 4.62 30.06
C THR A 221 17.80 5.17 31.46
N GLY A 222 17.29 4.51 32.50
CA GLY A 222 18.03 4.43 33.75
C GLY A 222 19.14 3.41 33.56
N THR A 223 20.39 3.82 33.79
CA THR A 223 21.60 3.01 33.63
C THR A 223 21.46 1.66 34.34
N ALA A 224 21.16 0.60 33.60
CA ALA A 224 21.19 -0.78 34.08
C ALA A 224 21.94 -1.63 33.06
N GLY A 225 22.83 -2.46 33.58
CA GLY A 225 23.91 -3.19 32.90
C GLY A 225 23.59 -3.74 31.51
N GLY A 226 24.52 -3.49 30.59
CA GLY A 226 24.47 -3.97 29.23
C GLY A 226 24.50 -5.50 29.15
N GLY A 227 23.37 -6.07 28.79
CA GLY A 227 23.33 -7.14 27.80
C GLY A 227 22.92 -6.48 26.49
N THR A 228 23.70 -6.65 25.42
CA THR A 228 23.21 -6.32 24.09
C THR A 228 21.91 -7.11 23.88
N PRO A 229 20.78 -6.43 23.61
CA PRO A 229 19.51 -7.11 23.43
C PRO A 229 19.63 -8.12 22.30
N PRO A 230 18.91 -9.25 22.35
CA PRO A 230 18.73 -10.06 21.16
C PRO A 230 18.18 -9.14 20.06
N PRO A 231 18.72 -9.24 18.83
CA PRO A 231 18.26 -8.43 17.72
C PRO A 231 16.74 -8.57 17.61
N PRO A 232 16.01 -7.47 17.31
CA PRO A 232 14.57 -7.54 17.12
C PRO A 232 14.25 -8.70 16.16
N PRO A 233 13.19 -9.49 16.42
CA PRO A 233 12.76 -10.46 15.43
C PRO A 233 12.59 -9.69 14.10
N PRO A 234 13.17 -10.18 13.00
CA PRO A 234 13.01 -9.52 11.71
C PRO A 234 11.51 -9.37 11.42
N PRO A 235 11.08 -8.25 10.78
CA PRO A 235 9.69 -8.11 10.34
C PRO A 235 9.32 -9.37 9.56
N SER A 236 8.20 -10.01 9.93
CA SER A 236 7.79 -11.26 9.30
C SER A 236 7.32 -10.95 7.88
N SER A 237 8.14 -11.28 6.89
CA SER A 237 7.76 -11.12 5.51
C SER A 237 6.59 -12.04 5.16
N ALA A 238 5.58 -11.48 4.49
CA ALA A 238 4.36 -12.19 4.14
C ALA A 238 3.79 -11.77 2.77
N ILE A 239 3.21 -12.74 2.06
CA ILE A 239 2.30 -12.49 0.95
C ILE A 239 0.88 -12.53 1.52
N ILE A 240 0.12 -11.46 1.33
CA ILE A 240 -1.28 -11.38 1.76
C ILE A 240 -2.16 -11.37 0.51
N ILE A 241 -3.11 -12.30 0.44
CA ILE A 241 -4.05 -12.41 -0.68
C ILE A 241 -5.46 -12.34 -0.12
N THR A 242 -6.20 -11.34 -0.57
CA THR A 242 -7.65 -11.26 -0.34
C THR A 242 -8.36 -11.74 -1.59
N SER A 243 -9.29 -12.68 -1.45
CA SER A 243 -9.90 -13.39 -2.56
C SER A 243 -11.42 -13.47 -2.44
N ASN A 244 -12.13 -13.32 -3.56
CA ASN A 244 -13.58 -13.47 -3.64
C ASN A 244 -13.98 -14.91 -3.98
N GLN A 245 -14.34 -15.69 -2.96
CA GLN A 245 -14.75 -17.09 -3.11
C GLN A 245 -16.22 -17.27 -3.51
N SER A 246 -16.95 -16.18 -3.78
CA SER A 246 -18.38 -16.26 -4.16
C SER A 246 -18.59 -16.99 -5.49
N SER A 247 -17.59 -16.96 -6.39
CA SER A 247 -17.63 -17.61 -7.70
C SER A 247 -16.81 -18.91 -7.78
N LEU A 248 -16.14 -19.30 -6.69
CA LEU A 248 -15.21 -20.45 -6.63
C LEU A 248 -15.66 -21.55 -5.66
N SER A 249 -16.93 -21.56 -5.25
CA SER A 249 -17.42 -22.55 -4.29
C SER A 249 -17.11 -23.98 -4.74
N GLY A 250 -16.31 -24.70 -3.95
CA GLY A 250 -15.89 -26.08 -4.22
C GLY A 250 -14.70 -26.25 -5.18
N MET A 251 -14.11 -25.16 -5.70
CA MET A 251 -12.87 -25.23 -6.47
C MET A 251 -11.64 -25.01 -5.57
N PRO A 252 -10.53 -25.74 -5.78
CA PRO A 252 -9.31 -25.50 -5.04
C PRO A 252 -8.66 -24.19 -5.48
N LEU A 253 -8.34 -23.36 -4.50
CA LEU A 253 -7.47 -22.22 -4.66
C LEU A 253 -6.03 -22.71 -4.57
N GLU A 254 -5.18 -22.31 -5.52
CA GLU A 254 -3.78 -22.72 -5.55
C GLU A 254 -2.84 -21.52 -5.43
N ILE A 255 -1.76 -21.72 -4.67
CA ILE A 255 -0.62 -20.80 -4.60
C ILE A 255 0.62 -21.60 -4.96
N ILE A 256 1.29 -21.23 -6.04
CA ILE A 256 2.45 -21.93 -6.57
C ILE A 256 3.68 -21.04 -6.37
N ILE A 257 4.67 -21.56 -5.64
CA ILE A 257 5.94 -20.88 -5.36
C ILE A 257 7.07 -21.75 -5.87
N SER A 258 7.89 -21.23 -6.78
CA SER A 258 9.05 -21.96 -7.30
C SER A 258 10.36 -21.29 -6.91
N GLY A 259 11.32 -22.08 -6.48
CA GLY A 259 12.62 -21.62 -6.01
C GLY A 259 13.63 -21.42 -7.14
N ASN A 260 14.57 -20.53 -6.93
CA ASN A 260 15.74 -20.39 -7.78
C ASN A 260 16.64 -21.64 -7.66
N LEU A 261 17.35 -21.99 -8.73
CA LEU A 261 18.34 -23.09 -8.76
C LEU A 261 19.49 -22.89 -7.76
N SER A 262 19.74 -21.66 -7.31
CA SER A 262 20.79 -21.33 -6.34
C SER A 262 20.30 -21.19 -4.90
N ALA A 263 19.01 -21.41 -4.62
CA ALA A 263 18.44 -21.21 -3.30
C ALA A 263 18.97 -22.23 -2.27
N SER A 264 19.35 -21.78 -1.08
CA SER A 264 19.71 -22.67 0.05
C SER A 264 18.50 -23.38 0.68
N GLY A 265 17.30 -23.05 0.21
CA GLY A 265 16.02 -23.53 0.70
C GLY A 265 15.58 -22.90 2.03
N GLY A 266 14.31 -23.10 2.38
CA GLY A 266 13.72 -22.53 3.59
C GLY A 266 12.23 -22.86 3.73
N GLY A 267 11.72 -22.82 4.95
CA GLY A 267 10.30 -23.12 5.22
C GLY A 267 9.40 -21.95 4.87
N ILE A 268 8.26 -22.25 4.26
CA ILE A 268 7.16 -21.33 3.98
C ILE A 268 5.88 -21.90 4.60
N LEU A 269 5.06 -21.05 5.21
CA LEU A 269 3.80 -21.40 5.85
C LEU A 269 2.65 -20.62 5.21
N ALA A 270 1.69 -21.32 4.62
CA ALA A 270 0.41 -20.76 4.21
C ALA A 270 -0.62 -20.95 5.32
N THR A 271 -1.29 -19.86 5.71
CA THR A 271 -2.39 -19.81 6.66
C THR A 271 -3.65 -19.33 5.95
N TRP A 272 -4.70 -20.14 5.98
CA TRP A 272 -5.99 -19.86 5.40
C TRP A 272 -6.91 -19.22 6.46
N GLU A 273 -7.88 -18.39 6.09
CA GLU A 273 -8.79 -17.73 7.05
C GLU A 273 -9.54 -18.73 7.96
N SER A 274 -9.75 -19.95 7.48
CA SER A 274 -10.35 -21.05 8.26
C SER A 274 -9.49 -21.52 9.44
N GLY A 275 -8.27 -20.98 9.60
CA GLY A 275 -7.27 -21.40 10.58
C GLY A 275 -6.46 -22.62 10.14
N VAL A 276 -6.76 -23.19 8.98
CA VAL A 276 -5.96 -24.28 8.39
C VAL A 276 -4.59 -23.72 8.02
N THR A 277 -3.55 -24.50 8.29
CA THR A 277 -2.17 -24.15 7.90
C THR A 277 -1.53 -25.27 7.09
N ASN A 278 -0.72 -24.88 6.12
CA ASN A 278 0.10 -25.79 5.32
C ASN A 278 1.53 -25.25 5.31
N SER A 279 2.52 -26.09 5.62
CA SER A 279 3.92 -25.71 5.54
C SER A 279 4.65 -26.60 4.54
N ALA A 280 5.64 -26.02 3.87
CA ALA A 280 6.53 -26.73 2.95
C ALA A 280 7.89 -26.04 2.91
N ASN A 281 8.93 -26.80 2.57
CA ASN A 281 10.27 -26.25 2.37
C ASN A 281 10.49 -25.98 0.89
N LEU A 282 10.88 -24.75 0.55
CA LEU A 282 11.32 -24.39 -0.78
C LEU A 282 12.70 -24.99 -0.97
N THR A 283 12.92 -25.76 -2.03
CA THR A 283 14.23 -26.31 -2.38
C THR A 283 14.76 -25.62 -3.64
N ALA A 284 16.07 -25.74 -3.89
CA ALA A 284 16.69 -25.22 -5.11
C ALA A 284 16.00 -25.79 -6.36
N GLY A 285 15.40 -24.92 -7.18
CA GLY A 285 14.62 -25.31 -8.36
C GLY A 285 13.32 -26.09 -8.06
N GLY A 286 12.96 -26.23 -6.78
CA GLY A 286 11.74 -26.92 -6.35
C GLY A 286 10.50 -26.04 -6.50
N THR A 287 9.34 -26.70 -6.52
CA THR A 287 8.03 -26.03 -6.56
C THR A 287 7.20 -26.48 -5.37
N ILE A 288 6.64 -25.52 -4.64
CA ILE A 288 5.62 -25.70 -3.62
C ILE A 288 4.27 -25.36 -4.24
N VAL A 289 3.27 -26.20 -3.97
CA VAL A 289 1.87 -25.90 -4.29
C VAL A 289 1.07 -25.97 -2.99
N PHE A 290 0.55 -24.83 -2.55
CA PHE A 290 -0.43 -24.78 -1.48
C PHE A 290 -1.83 -24.79 -2.08
N GLN A 291 -2.71 -25.66 -1.58
CA GLN A 291 -4.08 -25.78 -2.06
C GLN A 291 -5.07 -25.74 -0.90
N HIS A 292 -6.20 -25.06 -1.09
CA HIS A 292 -7.31 -25.08 -0.15
C HIS A 292 -8.64 -24.92 -0.86
N VAL A 293 -9.66 -25.62 -0.36
CA VAL A 293 -11.03 -25.52 -0.85
C VAL A 293 -11.87 -24.83 0.22
N TYR A 294 -12.34 -23.61 -0.06
CA TYR A 294 -13.29 -22.95 0.82
C TYR A 294 -14.69 -23.52 0.59
N THR A 295 -15.30 -24.01 1.67
CA THR A 295 -16.69 -24.47 1.67
C THR A 295 -17.69 -23.31 1.83
N ALA A 296 -17.27 -22.24 2.51
CA ALA A 296 -18.05 -21.02 2.67
C ALA A 296 -17.68 -19.98 1.59
N THR A 297 -18.69 -19.36 1.00
CA THR A 297 -18.53 -18.23 0.07
C THR A 297 -18.12 -16.95 0.81
N GLY A 298 -17.78 -15.90 0.05
CA GLY A 298 -17.43 -14.58 0.56
C GLY A 298 -15.97 -14.21 0.32
N ILE A 299 -15.55 -13.10 0.94
CA ILE A 299 -14.16 -12.62 0.88
C ILE A 299 -13.33 -13.42 1.89
N LYS A 300 -12.20 -13.95 1.43
CA LYS A 300 -11.26 -14.76 2.21
C LYS A 300 -9.85 -14.17 2.18
N THR A 301 -9.17 -14.19 3.32
CA THR A 301 -7.79 -13.73 3.45
C THR A 301 -6.85 -14.92 3.62
N ILE A 302 -5.71 -14.89 2.92
CA ILE A 302 -4.69 -15.93 2.94
C ILE A 302 -3.37 -15.24 3.21
N THR A 303 -2.62 -15.78 4.16
CA THR A 303 -1.31 -15.26 4.53
C THR A 303 -0.27 -16.33 4.26
N VAL A 304 0.69 -16.06 3.39
CA VAL A 304 1.85 -16.92 3.18
C VAL A 304 3.06 -16.24 3.79
N ALA A 305 3.60 -16.80 4.87
CA ALA A 305 4.70 -16.21 5.62
C ALA A 305 5.96 -17.06 5.54
N GLU A 306 7.10 -16.42 5.68
CA GLU A 306 8.38 -17.09 5.83
C GLU A 306 8.47 -17.77 7.21
N VAL A 307 8.82 -19.06 7.23
CA VAL A 307 9.25 -19.75 8.46
C VAL A 307 10.76 -19.61 8.62
N THR A 308 11.48 -19.64 7.49
CA THR A 308 12.91 -19.32 7.42
C THR A 308 13.07 -17.92 6.86
N ALA A 309 13.57 -16.98 7.67
CA ALA A 309 13.74 -15.59 7.27
C ALA A 309 14.57 -15.46 5.97
N GLY A 310 14.10 -14.62 5.05
CA GLY A 310 14.70 -14.35 3.75
C GLY A 310 14.41 -15.40 2.67
N VAL A 311 13.54 -16.38 2.92
CA VAL A 311 13.23 -17.42 1.91
C VAL A 311 12.53 -16.86 0.66
N PHE A 312 11.88 -15.69 0.73
CA PHE A 312 11.30 -15.06 -0.45
C PHE A 312 12.36 -14.54 -1.44
N ASP A 313 13.57 -14.21 -0.98
CA ASP A 313 14.71 -13.89 -1.86
C ASP A 313 15.24 -15.13 -2.61
N ALA A 314 14.73 -16.31 -2.28
CA ALA A 314 14.98 -17.53 -3.04
C ALA A 314 13.87 -17.85 -4.05
N VAL A 315 12.79 -17.06 -4.11
CA VAL A 315 11.67 -17.30 -5.04
C VAL A 315 12.06 -16.84 -6.43
N ALA A 316 11.93 -17.74 -7.40
CA ALA A 316 12.09 -17.47 -8.83
C ALA A 316 10.75 -17.16 -9.51
N ALA A 317 9.67 -17.80 -9.06
CA ALA A 317 8.34 -17.59 -9.62
C ALA A 317 7.24 -17.68 -8.55
N LEU A 318 6.30 -16.74 -8.59
CA LEU A 318 5.06 -16.76 -7.81
C LEU A 318 3.87 -16.81 -8.77
N GLN A 319 2.98 -17.79 -8.59
CA GLN A 319 1.80 -17.95 -9.44
C GLN A 319 0.53 -18.17 -8.61
N LEU A 320 -0.53 -17.46 -8.98
CA LEU A 320 -1.86 -17.52 -8.37
C LEU A 320 -2.89 -17.84 -9.47
N PRO A 321 -3.03 -19.12 -9.88
CA PRO A 321 -4.01 -19.50 -10.87
C PRO A 321 -5.42 -19.56 -10.26
N ASN A 322 -6.36 -18.84 -10.86
CA ASN A 322 -7.80 -18.88 -10.52
C ASN A 322 -8.11 -18.55 -9.06
N VAL A 323 -7.32 -17.65 -8.46
CA VAL A 323 -7.49 -17.29 -7.05
C VAL A 323 -8.61 -16.29 -6.84
N LYS A 324 -9.13 -15.62 -7.88
CA LYS A 324 -10.10 -14.53 -7.74
C LYS A 324 -9.64 -13.48 -6.73
N ALA A 325 -8.33 -13.17 -6.75
CA ALA A 325 -7.77 -12.20 -5.83
C ALA A 325 -8.37 -10.82 -6.10
N THR A 326 -8.86 -10.17 -5.05
CA THR A 326 -9.30 -8.77 -5.07
C THR A 326 -8.19 -7.83 -4.59
N VAL A 327 -7.27 -8.31 -3.75
CA VAL A 327 -6.06 -7.62 -3.29
C VAL A 327 -4.90 -8.62 -3.21
N ILE A 328 -3.70 -8.20 -3.60
CA ILE A 328 -2.46 -8.94 -3.40
C ILE A 328 -1.43 -7.95 -2.85
N THR A 329 -0.84 -8.27 -1.70
CA THR A 329 0.26 -7.52 -1.09
C THR A 329 1.46 -8.44 -0.94
N LEU A 330 2.63 -7.96 -1.38
CA LEU A 330 3.90 -8.68 -1.33
C LEU A 330 4.84 -7.98 -0.32
N ASP A 331 4.76 -8.36 0.95
CA ASP A 331 5.60 -7.81 2.02
C ASP A 331 6.82 -8.71 2.25
N GLY A 332 7.71 -8.80 1.27
CA GLY A 332 8.92 -9.63 1.32
C GLY A 332 9.96 -9.17 0.32
N ASP A 333 11.18 -9.66 0.45
CA ASP A 333 12.20 -9.45 -0.57
C ASP A 333 11.99 -10.44 -1.73
N PHE A 334 11.65 -9.93 -2.91
CA PHE A 334 11.50 -10.73 -4.13
C PHE A 334 12.54 -10.32 -5.18
N SER A 335 13.74 -9.88 -4.77
CA SER A 335 14.80 -9.40 -5.65
C SER A 335 15.33 -10.44 -6.67
N THR A 336 15.04 -11.73 -6.47
CA THR A 336 15.34 -12.78 -7.44
C THR A 336 14.15 -13.25 -8.27
N THR A 337 12.93 -12.79 -7.96
CA THR A 337 11.74 -13.27 -8.66
C THR A 337 11.67 -12.67 -10.05
N THR A 338 11.61 -13.53 -11.05
CA THR A 338 11.54 -13.16 -12.46
C THR A 338 10.20 -13.47 -13.09
N THR A 339 9.32 -14.18 -12.39
CA THR A 339 7.99 -14.53 -12.90
C THR A 339 6.91 -14.27 -11.86
N PHE A 340 5.94 -13.43 -12.22
CA PHE A 340 4.73 -13.18 -11.45
C PHE A 340 3.52 -13.47 -12.35
N ASN A 341 2.76 -14.51 -12.03
CA ASN A 341 1.61 -14.95 -12.82
C ASN A 341 0.35 -14.91 -11.97
N PHE A 342 -0.49 -13.90 -12.17
CA PHE A 342 -1.74 -13.72 -11.47
C PHE A 342 -2.88 -13.90 -12.47
N TYR A 343 -3.51 -15.07 -12.49
CA TYR A 343 -4.56 -15.39 -13.47
C TYR A 343 -5.94 -15.58 -12.84
N GLY A 344 -6.97 -15.17 -13.57
CA GLY A 344 -8.36 -15.34 -13.13
C GLY A 344 -8.71 -14.54 -11.87
N ASN A 345 -8.10 -13.37 -11.71
CA ASN A 345 -8.30 -12.52 -10.53
C ASN A 345 -9.48 -11.56 -10.71
N ASP A 346 -9.90 -10.94 -9.60
CA ASP A 346 -10.93 -9.90 -9.55
C ASP A 346 -10.31 -8.60 -8.98
N LEU A 347 -9.04 -8.33 -9.32
CA LEU A 347 -8.35 -7.12 -8.89
C LEU A 347 -9.09 -5.89 -9.44
N THR A 348 -8.93 -4.75 -8.78
CA THR A 348 -9.36 -3.45 -9.32
C THR A 348 -8.18 -2.75 -10.01
N LEU A 349 -8.44 -1.76 -10.87
CA LEU A 349 -7.36 -1.02 -11.54
C LEU A 349 -6.39 -0.41 -10.51
N THR A 350 -6.91 0.10 -9.40
CA THR A 350 -6.13 0.60 -8.27
C THR A 350 -5.21 -0.47 -7.70
N ASN A 351 -5.71 -1.68 -7.48
CA ASN A 351 -4.93 -2.78 -6.92
C ASN A 351 -3.90 -3.32 -7.92
N VAL A 352 -4.18 -3.26 -9.23
CA VAL A 352 -3.18 -3.55 -10.27
C VAL A 352 -2.04 -2.54 -10.23
N TYR A 353 -2.34 -1.24 -10.14
CA TYR A 353 -1.31 -0.22 -10.03
C TYR A 353 -0.46 -0.37 -8.75
N ALA A 354 -1.09 -0.69 -7.62
CA ALA A 354 -0.39 -0.97 -6.38
C ALA A 354 0.57 -2.17 -6.52
N LEU A 355 0.08 -3.28 -7.09
CA LEU A 355 0.88 -4.49 -7.30
C LEU A 355 2.05 -4.27 -8.27
N ILE A 356 1.81 -3.57 -9.39
CA ILE A 356 2.88 -3.19 -10.35
C ILE A 356 3.94 -2.31 -9.66
N THR A 357 3.52 -1.40 -8.77
CA THR A 357 4.44 -0.53 -8.02
C THR A 357 5.31 -1.36 -7.06
N GLN A 358 4.70 -2.27 -6.28
CA GLN A 358 5.45 -3.16 -5.39
C GLN A 358 6.48 -4.00 -6.15
N ILE A 359 6.07 -4.61 -7.27
CA ILE A 359 6.98 -5.41 -8.11
C ILE A 359 8.10 -4.55 -8.70
N ASN A 360 7.78 -3.32 -9.09
CA ASN A 360 8.78 -2.37 -9.57
C ASN A 360 9.85 -2.08 -8.50
N ASP A 361 9.45 -1.93 -7.24
CA ASP A 361 10.33 -1.51 -6.15
C ASP A 361 11.39 -2.56 -5.78
N TYR A 362 11.20 -3.84 -6.15
CA TYR A 362 12.22 -4.88 -5.98
C TYR A 362 13.47 -4.73 -6.87
N GLY A 363 13.46 -3.81 -7.85
CA GLY A 363 14.68 -3.53 -8.63
C GLY A 363 15.09 -4.61 -9.64
N THR A 364 14.35 -5.70 -9.76
CA THR A 364 14.62 -6.83 -10.67
C THR A 364 14.53 -6.46 -12.16
N SER A 365 15.24 -7.19 -13.01
CA SER A 365 15.29 -6.96 -14.47
C SER A 365 15.02 -8.24 -15.25
N GLY A 366 14.48 -8.11 -16.47
CA GLY A 366 14.31 -9.25 -17.39
C GLY A 366 13.27 -10.29 -16.96
N GLY A 367 12.16 -9.87 -16.35
CA GLY A 367 11.10 -10.76 -15.88
C GLY A 367 9.83 -10.81 -16.73
N MET A 368 8.85 -11.56 -16.25
CA MET A 368 7.51 -11.68 -16.80
C MET A 368 6.49 -11.40 -15.71
N LEU A 369 5.59 -10.45 -15.96
CA LEU A 369 4.45 -10.14 -15.11
C LEU A 369 3.18 -10.31 -15.94
N ASN A 370 2.37 -11.29 -15.59
CA ASN A 370 1.07 -11.51 -16.19
C ASN A 370 -0.02 -11.29 -15.15
N ILE A 371 -0.97 -10.39 -15.45
CA ILE A 371 -2.14 -10.12 -14.63
C ILE A 371 -3.37 -10.27 -15.51
N SER A 372 -4.19 -11.29 -15.27
CA SER A 372 -5.41 -11.51 -16.04
C SER A 372 -6.64 -11.75 -15.17
N GLY A 373 -7.79 -11.38 -15.73
CA GLY A 373 -9.10 -11.71 -15.20
C GLY A 373 -9.88 -10.51 -14.69
N GLY A 374 -11.18 -10.74 -14.43
CA GLY A 374 -12.12 -9.72 -13.98
C GLY A 374 -12.71 -8.90 -15.13
N THR A 375 -13.36 -7.79 -14.81
CA THR A 375 -13.95 -6.85 -15.78
C THR A 375 -13.10 -5.59 -15.94
N MET A 376 -11.79 -5.69 -15.72
CA MET A 376 -10.95 -4.51 -15.58
C MET A 376 -10.60 -3.85 -16.92
N PRO A 377 -10.50 -2.51 -16.94
CA PRO A 377 -9.80 -1.82 -18.01
C PRO A 377 -8.30 -2.09 -17.92
N VAL A 378 -7.65 -2.20 -19.08
CA VAL A 378 -6.19 -2.33 -19.20
C VAL A 378 -5.51 -1.12 -18.53
N PRO A 379 -4.48 -1.34 -17.68
CA PRO A 379 -3.65 -0.28 -17.12
C PRO A 379 -3.14 0.71 -18.16
N ASP A 380 -3.13 2.00 -17.79
CA ASP A 380 -2.59 3.06 -18.65
C ASP A 380 -1.13 2.73 -19.03
N PRO A 381 -0.81 2.60 -20.33
CA PRO A 381 0.57 2.41 -20.79
C PRO A 381 1.54 3.50 -20.29
N ALA A 382 1.04 4.68 -19.93
CA ALA A 382 1.80 5.79 -19.38
C ALA A 382 2.07 5.69 -17.86
N PHE A 383 1.58 4.65 -17.18
CA PHE A 383 1.79 4.48 -15.74
C PHE A 383 3.31 4.35 -15.42
N PRO A 384 3.88 5.20 -14.54
CA PRO A 384 5.34 5.27 -14.34
C PRO A 384 6.02 3.95 -13.95
N ALA A 385 5.43 3.18 -13.02
CA ALA A 385 6.00 1.90 -12.59
C ALA A 385 5.96 0.85 -13.71
N LEU A 386 4.93 0.87 -14.57
CA LEU A 386 4.85 0.00 -15.74
C LEU A 386 5.94 0.34 -16.77
N ILE A 387 6.18 1.64 -17.03
CA ILE A 387 7.28 2.10 -17.89
C ILE A 387 8.63 1.66 -17.31
N ALA A 388 8.84 1.84 -16.00
CA ALA A 388 10.08 1.48 -15.33
C ALA A 388 10.37 -0.03 -15.29
N LEU A 389 9.34 -0.87 -15.21
CA LEU A 389 9.50 -2.32 -15.38
C LEU A 389 9.89 -2.67 -16.82
N ARG A 390 9.16 -2.13 -17.81
CA ARG A 390 9.44 -2.38 -19.24
C ARG A 390 10.82 -1.90 -19.65
N SER A 391 11.30 -0.76 -19.12
CA SER A 391 12.65 -0.26 -19.39
C SER A 391 13.75 -1.16 -18.81
N ARG A 392 13.45 -1.91 -17.74
CA ARG A 392 14.29 -2.97 -17.18
C ARG A 392 14.09 -4.33 -17.87
N GLY A 393 13.40 -4.37 -19.01
CA GLY A 393 13.22 -5.57 -19.82
C GLY A 393 12.12 -6.51 -19.35
N TRP A 394 11.20 -6.05 -18.49
CA TRP A 394 10.04 -6.86 -18.11
C TRP A 394 9.01 -6.96 -19.24
N MET A 395 8.51 -8.19 -19.46
CA MET A 395 7.31 -8.42 -20.26
C MET A 395 6.09 -8.33 -19.35
N VAL A 396 5.32 -7.24 -19.47
CA VAL A 396 4.12 -7.02 -18.67
C VAL A 396 2.86 -7.16 -19.52
N THR A 397 2.07 -8.19 -19.22
CA THR A 397 0.78 -8.49 -19.86
C THR A 397 -0.34 -8.28 -18.86
N THR A 398 -1.32 -7.46 -19.22
CA THR A 398 -2.49 -7.12 -18.40
C THR A 398 -3.73 -7.20 -19.28
N ASN A 399 -4.74 -7.99 -18.90
CA ASN A 399 -5.96 -8.17 -19.71
C ASN A 399 -7.24 -8.40 -18.91
#